data_AF-A0A9E2EWU6-F1
#
_entry.id   AF-A0A9E2EWU6-F1
#
_cell.length_a   1.000
_cell.length_b   1.000
_cell.length_c   1.000
_cell.angle_alpha   90.00
_cell.angle_beta   90.00
_cell.angle_gamma   90.00
#
_symmetry.space_group_name_H-M   'P 1'
#
loop_
_entity.id
_entity.type
_entity.pdbx_description
1 polymer ?
#
loop_
_entity_poly.entity_id
_entity_poly.type
_entity_poly.pdbx_seq_one_letter_code
_entity_poly.pdbx_strand_id
1 'polypeptide(L)'
;MIKFLILSVKQVAEIGANDPNIFQQIIRLLEVIIWPIAMIIALYMFKNQISKLFNSLGSIKAGAQGFEMNFIEDKLNEATQLIGTGPPDIRAKSGGGINPKSGGGINPKSGGGINPKNDDGIVNTKSYAETPYQELLELQDNINLKLKSIAKQNNIDVGSASNFAITSQLEHHQVISKTTSRELKALIELNNLGLNSPKITYAQVTRIKKLFNNISL
;
A
#
# COMPACT_ATOMS: atom_id res chain seq x y z
N MET A 1 -13.40 -43.06 13.81
CA MET A 1 -14.37 -41.95 13.96
C MET A 1 -15.52 -42.05 12.94
N ILE A 2 -15.24 -42.11 11.62
CA ILE A 2 -16.28 -42.26 10.57
C ILE A 2 -17.09 -43.57 10.70
N LYS A 3 -16.43 -44.67 11.07
CA LYS A 3 -17.09 -45.98 11.28
C LYS A 3 -18.09 -45.99 12.45
N PHE A 4 -17.89 -45.13 13.45
CA PHE A 4 -18.78 -45.00 14.60
C PHE A 4 -20.04 -44.21 14.21
N LEU A 5 -19.87 -43.17 13.39
CA LEU A 5 -20.97 -42.37 12.87
C LEU A 5 -21.92 -43.20 11.97
N ILE A 6 -21.37 -44.07 11.12
CA ILE A 6 -22.16 -44.94 10.23
C ILE A 6 -22.96 -45.99 11.02
N LEU A 7 -22.39 -46.51 12.11
CA LEU A 7 -23.06 -47.50 12.96
C LEU A 7 -24.23 -46.86 13.74
N SER A 8 -24.04 -45.64 14.25
CA SER A 8 -25.09 -44.86 14.93
C SER A 8 -26.25 -44.50 13.99
N VAL A 9 -25.97 -44.18 12.73
CA VAL A 9 -27.01 -43.87 11.73
C VAL A 9 -27.84 -45.10 11.36
N LYS A 10 -27.22 -46.29 11.28
CA LYS A 10 -27.95 -47.54 11.01
C LYS A 10 -28.88 -47.97 12.15
N GLN A 11 -28.43 -47.86 13.41
CA GLN A 11 -29.27 -48.14 14.58
C GLN A 11 -30.48 -47.19 14.68
N VAL A 12 -30.28 -45.91 14.37
CA VAL A 12 -31.35 -44.90 14.32
C VAL A 12 -32.37 -45.20 13.22
N ALA A 13 -31.92 -45.73 12.08
CA ALA A 13 -32.80 -46.10 10.97
C ALA A 13 -33.68 -47.32 11.28
N GLU A 14 -33.18 -48.27 12.07
CA GLU A 14 -33.89 -49.51 12.43
C GLU A 14 -34.96 -49.27 13.52
N ILE A 15 -34.72 -48.32 14.44
CA ILE A 15 -35.66 -47.96 15.52
C ILE A 15 -36.86 -47.16 14.99
N GLY A 16 -36.66 -46.28 14.00
CA GLY A 16 -37.74 -45.42 13.51
C GLY A 16 -38.69 -46.09 12.51
N ALA A 17 -38.44 -47.33 12.08
CA ALA A 17 -39.30 -48.05 11.14
C ALA A 17 -40.67 -48.44 11.72
N ASN A 18 -40.84 -48.44 13.05
CA ASN A 18 -42.05 -48.87 13.72
C ASN A 18 -42.92 -47.74 14.28
N ASP A 19 -42.45 -46.48 14.27
CA ASP A 19 -43.26 -45.34 14.71
C ASP A 19 -42.73 -44.01 14.12
N PRO A 20 -43.46 -43.33 13.22
CA PRO A 20 -42.99 -42.12 12.53
C PRO A 20 -42.75 -40.94 13.48
N ASN A 21 -43.34 -40.97 14.68
CA ASN A 21 -43.09 -39.97 15.73
C ASN A 21 -41.68 -40.04 16.31
N ILE A 22 -41.04 -41.21 16.34
CA ILE A 22 -39.70 -41.38 16.91
C ILE A 22 -38.65 -40.75 15.98
N PHE A 23 -38.77 -40.95 14.66
CA PHE A 23 -37.91 -40.26 13.69
C PHE A 23 -38.01 -38.74 13.79
N GLN A 24 -39.22 -38.20 13.95
CA GLN A 24 -39.43 -36.76 14.10
C GLN A 24 -38.78 -36.22 15.39
N GLN A 25 -38.87 -36.96 16.50
CA GLN A 25 -38.21 -36.58 17.75
C GLN A 25 -36.68 -36.63 17.64
N ILE A 26 -36.13 -37.63 16.93
CA ILE A 26 -34.69 -37.74 16.70
C ILE A 26 -34.19 -36.59 15.81
N ILE A 27 -34.92 -36.24 14.74
CA ILE A 27 -34.57 -35.12 13.86
C ILE A 27 -34.57 -33.80 14.65
N ARG A 28 -35.61 -33.56 15.46
CA ARG A 28 -35.69 -32.36 16.32
C ARG A 28 -34.55 -32.29 17.34
N LEU A 29 -34.18 -33.42 17.93
CA LEU A 29 -33.05 -33.48 18.86
C LEU A 29 -31.72 -33.21 18.14
N LEU A 30 -31.55 -33.75 16.94
CA LEU A 30 -30.37 -33.52 16.11
C LEU A 30 -30.23 -32.03 15.75
N GLU A 31 -31.32 -31.38 15.34
CA GLU A 31 -31.34 -29.96 14.96
C GLU A 31 -30.93 -29.03 16.10
N VAL A 32 -31.38 -29.31 17.32
CA VAL A 32 -31.01 -28.54 18.52
C VAL A 32 -29.54 -28.74 18.91
N ILE A 33 -28.99 -29.94 18.71
CA ILE A 33 -27.60 -30.27 19.07
C ILE A 33 -26.60 -29.82 17.99
N ILE A 34 -27.02 -29.74 16.73
CA ILE A 34 -26.18 -29.28 15.61
C ILE A 34 -25.74 -27.82 15.81
N TRP A 35 -26.62 -26.93 16.24
CA TRP A 35 -26.32 -25.50 16.39
C TRP A 35 -25.15 -25.19 17.36
N PRO A 36 -25.13 -25.72 18.60
CA PRO A 36 -24.00 -25.55 19.52
C PRO A 36 -22.69 -26.13 18.98
N ILE A 37 -22.74 -27.30 18.35
CA ILE A 37 -21.55 -27.95 17.78
C ILE A 37 -21.01 -27.12 16.60
N ALA A 38 -21.88 -26.66 15.71
CA ALA A 38 -21.52 -25.77 14.62
C ALA A 38 -20.91 -24.47 15.15
N MET A 39 -21.44 -23.91 16.23
CA MET A 39 -20.90 -22.71 16.88
C MET A 39 -19.50 -22.95 17.45
N ILE A 40 -19.25 -24.09 18.11
CA ILE A 40 -17.92 -24.48 18.61
C ILE A 40 -16.93 -24.70 17.45
N ILE A 41 -17.35 -25.35 16.37
CA ILE A 41 -16.52 -25.57 15.18
C ILE A 41 -16.20 -24.25 14.49
N ALA A 42 -17.20 -23.36 14.35
CA ALA A 42 -17.02 -22.04 13.79
C ALA A 42 -16.04 -21.21 14.63
N LEU A 43 -16.16 -21.21 15.96
CA LEU A 43 -15.19 -20.58 16.87
C LEU A 43 -13.78 -21.18 16.73
N TYR A 44 -13.68 -22.50 16.61
CA TYR A 44 -12.39 -23.18 16.44
C TYR A 44 -11.72 -22.84 15.10
N MET A 45 -12.49 -22.80 14.00
CA MET A 45 -12.00 -22.36 12.70
C MET A 45 -11.65 -20.87 12.69
N PHE A 46 -12.45 -20.04 13.36
CA PHE A 46 -12.24 -18.61 13.47
C PHE A 46 -10.98 -18.27 14.26
N LYS A 47 -10.62 -19.03 15.30
CA LYS A 47 -9.35 -18.87 16.04
C LYS A 47 -8.13 -18.95 15.10
N ASN A 48 -8.14 -19.86 14.14
CA ASN A 48 -7.02 -20.05 13.20
C ASN A 48 -6.95 -18.92 12.15
N GLN A 49 -8.08 -18.30 11.81
CA GLN A 49 -8.14 -17.13 10.92
C GLN A 49 -7.70 -15.86 11.67
N ILE A 50 -8.22 -15.66 12.89
CA ILE A 50 -7.82 -14.56 13.78
C ILE A 50 -6.33 -14.59 14.05
N SER A 51 -5.72 -15.73 14.36
CA SER A 51 -4.28 -15.79 14.63
C SER A 51 -3.44 -15.35 13.43
N LYS A 52 -3.87 -15.66 12.19
CA LYS A 52 -3.20 -15.19 10.98
C LYS A 52 -3.38 -13.68 10.78
N LEU A 53 -4.57 -13.16 11.08
CA LEU A 53 -4.84 -11.73 11.08
C LEU A 53 -4.05 -11.01 12.17
N PHE A 54 -3.97 -11.52 13.40
CA PHE A 54 -3.18 -10.96 14.50
C PHE A 54 -1.68 -10.98 14.22
N ASN A 55 -1.15 -12.02 13.57
CA ASN A 55 0.25 -12.04 13.15
C ASN A 55 0.53 -11.01 12.04
N SER A 56 -0.47 -10.68 11.21
CA SER A 56 -0.42 -9.58 10.24
C SER A 56 -0.63 -8.20 10.88
N LEU A 57 -1.37 -8.13 11.99
CA LEU A 57 -1.64 -6.93 12.78
C LEU A 57 -0.61 -6.72 13.91
N GLY A 58 0.37 -7.61 14.06
CA GLY A 58 1.44 -7.50 15.05
C GLY A 58 2.39 -6.33 14.80
N SER A 59 2.32 -5.70 13.63
CA SER A 59 2.88 -4.38 13.34
C SER A 59 1.96 -3.21 13.71
N ILE A 60 0.65 -3.46 13.91
CA ILE A 60 -0.33 -2.45 14.30
C ILE A 60 -0.39 -2.38 15.82
N LYS A 61 0.55 -1.63 16.38
CA LYS A 61 0.61 -1.29 17.80
C LYS A 61 -0.53 -0.30 18.11
N ALA A 62 -1.62 -0.78 18.72
CA ALA A 62 -2.74 0.06 19.16
C ALA A 62 -2.31 1.00 20.29
N GLY A 63 -1.96 2.23 19.94
CA GLY A 63 -1.71 3.34 20.88
C GLY A 63 -2.86 4.34 20.91
N ALA A 64 -2.85 5.26 21.88
CA ALA A 64 -3.90 6.24 22.19
C ALA A 64 -4.22 7.27 21.06
N GLN A 65 -3.68 7.07 19.85
CA GLN A 65 -3.91 7.90 18.66
C GLN A 65 -4.31 7.08 17.41
N GLY A 66 -4.89 5.89 17.61
CA GLY A 66 -5.63 5.17 16.57
C GLY A 66 -4.78 4.51 15.48
N PHE A 67 -5.40 3.60 14.72
CA PHE A 67 -4.84 2.66 13.75
C PHE A 67 -4.04 3.25 12.56
N GLU A 68 -3.80 4.57 12.50
CA GLU A 68 -3.42 5.26 11.25
C GLU A 68 -1.96 5.72 11.14
N MET A 69 -1.16 5.74 12.21
CA MET A 69 -0.03 6.69 12.19
C MET A 69 1.26 6.25 11.47
N ASN A 70 1.45 4.98 11.09
CA ASN A 70 2.70 4.55 10.42
C ASN A 70 2.56 3.77 9.11
N PHE A 71 1.34 3.50 8.61
CA PHE A 71 1.20 2.66 7.41
C PHE A 71 1.91 3.26 6.18
N ILE A 72 1.82 4.59 6.02
CA ILE A 72 2.55 5.30 4.95
C ILE A 72 4.06 5.23 5.19
N GLU A 73 4.53 5.41 6.43
CA GLU A 73 5.97 5.32 6.72
C GLU A 73 6.50 3.91 6.48
N ASP A 74 5.76 2.88 6.85
CA ASP A 74 6.13 1.48 6.62
C ASP A 74 6.21 1.18 5.11
N LYS A 75 5.20 1.61 4.35
CA LYS A 75 5.17 1.46 2.88
C LYS A 75 6.22 2.32 2.18
N LEU A 76 6.50 3.51 2.69
CA LEU A 76 7.55 4.38 2.20
C LEU A 76 8.92 3.76 2.44
N ASN A 77 9.14 3.11 3.59
CA ASN A 77 10.35 2.37 3.89
C ASN A 77 10.50 1.13 2.98
N GLU A 78 9.43 0.37 2.76
CA GLU A 78 9.40 -0.76 1.83
C GLU A 78 9.77 -0.31 0.41
N ALA A 79 9.11 0.73 -0.11
CA ALA A 79 9.40 1.29 -1.42
C ALA A 79 10.81 1.88 -1.50
N THR A 80 11.32 2.46 -0.42
CA THR A 80 12.71 2.94 -0.35
C THR A 80 13.71 1.80 -0.39
N GLN A 81 13.43 0.65 0.20
CA GLN A 81 14.30 -0.53 0.07
C GLN A 81 14.27 -1.12 -1.35
N LEU A 82 13.09 -1.10 -1.99
CA LEU A 82 12.91 -1.62 -3.34
C LEU A 82 13.54 -0.72 -4.42
N ILE A 83 13.39 0.60 -4.29
CA ILE A 83 13.76 1.59 -5.31
C ILE A 83 15.09 2.29 -4.96
N GLY A 84 15.38 2.43 -3.66
CA GLY A 84 16.41 3.30 -3.12
C GLY A 84 17.75 2.63 -2.82
N THR A 85 18.21 1.65 -3.59
CA THR A 85 19.62 1.19 -3.55
C THR A 85 20.57 2.24 -4.15
N GLY A 86 20.57 3.45 -3.60
CA GLY A 86 21.59 4.47 -3.67
C GLY A 86 21.89 4.94 -2.23
N PRO A 87 23.16 5.25 -1.88
CA PRO A 87 23.60 5.32 -0.49
C PRO A 87 22.84 6.38 0.35
N PRO A 88 22.72 6.17 1.67
CA PRO A 88 21.97 7.04 2.56
C PRO A 88 22.81 8.28 2.89
N ASP A 89 22.99 9.18 1.93
CA ASP A 89 23.50 10.51 2.26
C ASP A 89 22.33 11.42 2.62
N ILE A 90 22.02 11.35 3.91
CA ILE A 90 21.57 12.39 4.84
C ILE A 90 20.70 11.66 5.88
N ARG A 91 21.36 10.80 6.65
CA ARG A 91 21.02 10.66 8.06
C ARG A 91 21.26 12.03 8.68
N ALA A 92 20.21 12.83 8.85
CA ALA A 92 20.22 13.91 9.83
C ALA A 92 20.42 13.27 11.21
N LYS A 93 21.67 13.09 11.60
CA LYS A 93 22.04 12.67 12.94
C LYS A 93 21.68 13.84 13.85
N SER A 94 20.75 13.58 14.75
CA SER A 94 20.33 14.48 15.83
C SER A 94 21.50 15.19 16.51
N GLY A 95 21.33 16.49 16.75
CA GLY A 95 21.89 17.17 17.93
C GLY A 95 23.41 17.36 17.96
N GLY A 96 23.91 18.33 17.21
CA GLY A 96 25.18 19.00 17.49
C GLY A 96 24.96 20.50 17.40
N GLY A 97 24.78 21.17 18.54
CA GLY A 97 24.59 22.61 18.59
C GLY A 97 25.78 23.33 17.95
N ILE A 98 25.51 24.05 16.87
CA ILE A 98 26.49 24.98 16.30
C ILE A 98 26.36 26.27 17.10
N ASN A 99 27.25 26.47 18.06
CA ASN A 99 27.40 27.73 18.76
C ASN A 99 28.06 28.74 17.79
N PRO A 100 27.40 29.83 17.36
CA PRO A 100 28.05 30.83 16.55
C PRO A 100 29.02 31.63 17.43
N LYS A 101 30.32 31.43 17.20
CA LYS A 101 31.37 32.24 17.81
C LYS A 101 31.36 33.61 17.12
N SER A 102 30.88 34.61 17.85
CA SER A 102 31.17 36.06 17.76
C SER A 102 31.89 36.59 16.50
N GLY A 103 31.25 37.57 15.85
CA GLY A 103 31.95 38.78 15.38
C GLY A 103 32.38 38.81 13.91
N GLY A 104 31.63 39.55 13.08
CA GLY A 104 32.06 39.96 11.74
C GLY A 104 30.87 40.23 10.83
N GLY A 105 30.41 41.48 10.78
CA GLY A 105 29.32 41.89 9.88
C GLY A 105 29.68 41.65 8.42
N ILE A 106 28.78 41.01 7.68
CA ILE A 106 28.89 40.88 6.21
C ILE A 106 27.88 41.84 5.60
N ASN A 107 28.41 42.89 4.98
CA ASN A 107 27.66 43.88 4.20
C ASN A 107 27.34 43.28 2.81
N PRO A 108 26.08 43.19 2.35
CA PRO A 108 25.79 42.73 0.99
C PRO A 108 26.16 43.82 -0.02
N LYS A 109 27.14 43.53 -0.87
CA LYS A 109 27.51 44.38 -2.00
C LYS A 109 26.52 44.14 -3.16
N SER A 110 25.77 45.18 -3.51
CA SER A 110 24.91 45.25 -4.70
C SER A 110 25.70 44.96 -5.98
N GLY A 111 25.11 44.18 -6.89
CA GLY A 111 25.50 44.15 -8.31
C GLY A 111 25.46 42.78 -8.97
N GLY A 112 24.62 42.64 -10.01
CA GLY A 112 24.79 41.63 -11.07
C GLY A 112 23.54 40.79 -11.33
N GLY A 113 22.68 41.24 -12.25
CA GLY A 113 21.54 40.48 -12.73
C GLY A 113 21.98 39.19 -13.42
N ILE A 114 21.31 38.09 -13.12
CA ILE A 114 21.45 36.83 -13.84
C ILE A 114 20.15 36.62 -14.60
N ASN A 115 20.22 36.77 -15.92
CA ASN A 115 19.15 36.48 -16.87
C ASN A 115 19.13 34.97 -17.14
N PRO A 116 18.09 34.20 -16.78
CA PRO A 116 17.97 32.82 -17.22
C PRO A 116 17.58 32.80 -18.70
N LYS A 117 18.46 32.22 -19.52
CA LYS A 117 18.20 31.88 -20.93
C LYS A 117 17.04 30.87 -20.99
N ASN A 118 16.09 31.16 -21.88
CA ASN A 118 15.00 30.27 -22.27
C ASN A 118 15.58 28.98 -22.88
N ASP A 119 15.24 27.84 -22.30
CA ASP A 119 15.21 26.54 -22.98
C ASP A 119 13.85 25.90 -22.65
N ASP A 120 13.03 25.79 -23.68
CA ASP A 120 11.83 24.98 -23.88
C ASP A 120 11.08 24.42 -22.65
N GLY A 121 10.00 25.14 -22.30
CA GLY A 121 8.69 24.50 -22.19
C GLY A 121 8.41 23.62 -20.96
N ILE A 122 8.75 24.07 -19.76
CA ILE A 122 7.95 23.73 -18.56
C ILE A 122 7.44 25.02 -17.98
N VAL A 123 6.12 25.24 -18.11
CA VAL A 123 5.40 26.36 -17.52
C VAL A 123 5.58 26.27 -16.00
N ASN A 124 6.57 27.02 -15.49
CA ASN A 124 6.80 27.17 -14.06
C ASN A 124 5.87 28.26 -13.54
N THR A 125 4.57 27.99 -13.50
CA THR A 125 3.61 28.82 -12.76
C THR A 125 3.74 28.51 -11.28
N LYS A 126 4.83 28.94 -10.65
CA LYS A 126 4.90 29.02 -9.18
C LYS A 126 4.04 30.19 -8.71
N SER A 127 2.77 29.90 -8.48
CA SER A 127 1.90 30.73 -7.67
C SER A 127 0.90 29.80 -6.99
N TYR A 128 0.58 30.12 -5.73
CA TYR A 128 -0.27 29.40 -4.79
C TYR A 128 0.43 28.33 -3.96
N ALA A 129 0.10 28.31 -2.67
CA ALA A 129 0.66 27.40 -1.68
C ALA A 129 0.33 25.94 -2.04
N GLU A 130 1.27 25.24 -2.68
CA GLU A 130 1.17 23.81 -2.97
C GLU A 130 0.93 23.05 -1.66
N THR A 131 -0.16 22.30 -1.56
CA THR A 131 -0.42 21.41 -0.43
C THR A 131 0.25 20.06 -0.68
N PRO A 132 0.58 19.25 0.35
CA PRO A 132 1.14 17.91 0.15
C PRO A 132 0.25 17.03 -0.75
N TYR A 133 -1.07 17.20 -0.64
CA TYR A 133 -2.03 16.50 -1.49
C TYR A 133 -1.90 16.92 -2.96
N GLN A 134 -1.83 18.22 -3.23
CA GLN A 134 -1.69 18.76 -4.58
C GLN A 134 -0.40 18.23 -5.25
N GLU A 135 0.70 18.20 -4.51
CA GLU A 135 1.97 17.68 -5.00
C GLU A 135 1.94 16.19 -5.37
N LEU A 136 1.09 15.39 -4.71
CA LEU A 136 0.89 13.97 -5.07
C LEU A 136 -0.01 13.80 -6.28
N LEU A 137 -0.98 14.68 -6.47
CA LEU A 137 -1.84 14.68 -7.66
C LEU A 137 -1.00 15.00 -8.90
N GLU A 138 -0.16 16.03 -8.82
CA GLU A 138 0.80 16.35 -9.87
C GLU A 138 1.78 15.20 -10.12
N LEU A 139 2.25 14.53 -9.07
CA LEU A 139 3.07 13.33 -9.23
C LEU A 139 2.30 12.21 -9.96
N GLN A 140 1.02 12.01 -9.65
CA GLN A 140 0.17 11.02 -10.32
C GLN A 140 0.06 11.29 -11.82
N ASP A 141 -0.15 12.55 -12.19
CA ASP A 141 -0.23 13.00 -13.57
C ASP A 141 1.10 12.85 -14.29
N ASN A 142 2.20 13.24 -13.64
CA ASN A 142 3.55 13.08 -14.18
C ASN A 142 3.90 11.61 -14.45
N ILE A 143 3.53 10.69 -13.54
CA ILE A 143 3.67 9.25 -13.76
C ILE A 143 2.84 8.83 -14.98
N ASN A 144 1.57 9.26 -15.07
CA ASN A 144 0.69 8.88 -16.19
C ASN A 144 1.25 9.35 -17.54
N LEU A 145 1.66 10.62 -17.63
CA LEU A 145 2.22 11.21 -18.84
C LEU A 145 3.50 10.50 -19.28
N LYS A 146 4.41 10.22 -18.34
CA LYS A 146 5.67 9.52 -18.66
C LYS A 146 5.42 8.10 -19.17
N LEU A 147 4.55 7.34 -18.51
CA LEU A 147 4.18 5.99 -18.93
C LEU A 147 3.49 5.97 -20.30
N LYS A 148 2.54 6.89 -20.55
CA LYS A 148 1.89 7.02 -21.86
C LYS A 148 2.86 7.41 -22.97
N SER A 149 3.80 8.30 -22.67
CA SER A 149 4.84 8.70 -23.63
C SER A 149 5.69 7.50 -24.06
N ILE A 150 6.18 6.71 -23.09
CA ILE A 150 6.98 5.52 -23.36
C ILE A 150 6.16 4.48 -24.14
N ALA A 151 4.90 4.26 -23.78
CA ALA A 151 4.02 3.35 -24.50
C ALA A 151 3.84 3.78 -25.96
N LYS A 152 3.57 5.07 -26.19
CA LYS A 152 3.42 5.64 -27.54
C LYS A 152 4.70 5.51 -28.36
N GLN A 153 5.87 5.76 -27.77
CA GLN A 153 7.18 5.58 -28.42
C GLN A 153 7.41 4.13 -28.86
N ASN A 154 6.84 3.16 -28.15
CA ASN A 154 6.93 1.74 -28.45
C ASN A 154 5.70 1.19 -29.20
N ASN A 155 4.85 2.07 -29.75
CA ASN A 155 3.63 1.72 -30.50
C ASN A 155 2.63 0.85 -29.71
N ILE A 156 2.56 1.04 -28.39
CA ILE A 156 1.59 0.38 -27.51
C ILE A 156 0.41 1.34 -27.29
N ASP A 157 -0.79 0.93 -27.70
CA ASP A 157 -2.02 1.68 -27.40
C ASP A 157 -2.47 1.38 -25.96
N VAL A 158 -2.55 2.44 -25.17
CA VAL A 158 -2.84 2.38 -23.73
C VAL A 158 -4.13 3.10 -23.35
N GLY A 159 -4.81 3.76 -24.31
CA GLY A 159 -6.10 4.44 -24.10
C GLY A 159 -6.28 5.12 -22.73
N SER A 160 -7.34 4.71 -22.02
CA SER A 160 -7.68 5.14 -20.65
C SER A 160 -7.16 4.21 -19.55
N ALA A 161 -6.17 3.37 -19.84
CA ALA A 161 -5.63 2.42 -18.88
C ALA A 161 -5.02 3.13 -17.65
N SER A 162 -5.13 2.48 -16.49
CA SER A 162 -4.53 2.98 -15.25
C SER A 162 -3.00 2.88 -15.29
N ASN A 163 -2.30 3.67 -14.47
CA ASN A 163 -0.83 3.60 -14.39
C ASN A 163 -0.32 2.17 -14.10
N PHE A 164 -1.06 1.38 -13.32
CA PHE A 164 -0.78 -0.04 -13.05
C PHE A 164 -0.89 -0.91 -14.29
N ALA A 165 -1.96 -0.72 -15.08
CA ALA A 165 -2.19 -1.46 -16.30
C ALA A 165 -1.14 -1.09 -17.38
N ILE A 166 -0.85 0.19 -17.55
CA ILE A 166 0.20 0.67 -18.47
C ILE A 166 1.56 0.06 -18.09
N THR A 167 1.94 0.11 -16.81
CA THR A 167 3.20 -0.49 -16.34
C THR A 167 3.26 -1.99 -16.65
N SER A 168 2.15 -2.72 -16.49
CA SER A 168 2.09 -4.15 -16.78
C SER A 168 2.17 -4.44 -18.28
N GLN A 169 1.58 -3.59 -19.13
CA GLN A 169 1.71 -3.69 -20.59
C GLN A 169 3.15 -3.41 -21.04
N LEU A 170 3.78 -2.35 -20.51
CA LEU A 170 5.18 -2.06 -20.80
C LEU A 170 6.12 -3.22 -20.41
N GLU A 171 5.86 -3.88 -19.28
CA GLU A 171 6.58 -5.08 -18.86
C GLU A 171 6.34 -6.25 -19.82
N HIS A 172 5.08 -6.50 -20.19
CA HIS A 172 4.69 -7.60 -21.07
C HIS A 172 5.33 -7.48 -22.47
N HIS A 173 5.39 -6.26 -22.99
CA HIS A 173 6.07 -5.93 -24.25
C HIS A 173 7.59 -5.78 -24.11
N GLN A 174 8.15 -6.08 -22.93
CA GLN A 174 9.59 -5.99 -22.63
C GLN A 174 10.20 -4.60 -22.84
N VAL A 175 9.39 -3.54 -22.83
CA VAL A 175 9.83 -2.14 -22.90
C VAL A 175 10.52 -1.74 -21.61
N ILE A 176 10.01 -2.22 -20.48
CA ILE A 176 10.63 -2.07 -19.16
C ILE A 176 10.93 -3.43 -18.55
N SER A 177 11.95 -3.49 -17.69
CA SER A 177 12.30 -4.73 -16.99
C SER A 177 11.23 -5.11 -15.95
N LYS A 178 11.20 -6.41 -15.59
CA LYS A 178 10.37 -6.89 -14.47
C LYS A 178 10.71 -6.21 -13.13
N THR A 179 11.94 -5.72 -12.97
CA THR A 179 12.36 -4.99 -11.77
C THR A 179 11.79 -3.57 -11.79
N THR A 180 11.99 -2.84 -12.89
CA THR A 180 11.42 -1.50 -13.12
C THR A 180 9.89 -1.51 -12.98
N SER A 181 9.21 -2.53 -13.51
CA SER A 181 7.77 -2.70 -13.35
C SER A 181 7.35 -2.86 -11.88
N ARG A 182 8.09 -3.65 -11.09
CA ARG A 182 7.84 -3.80 -9.65
C ARG A 182 8.05 -2.50 -8.88
N GLU A 183 9.13 -1.78 -9.18
CA GLU A 183 9.45 -0.46 -8.60
C GLU A 183 8.35 0.56 -8.89
N LEU A 184 7.90 0.65 -10.14
CA LEU A 184 6.81 1.56 -10.55
C LEU A 184 5.49 1.19 -9.88
N LYS A 185 5.15 -0.10 -9.81
CA LYS A 185 3.93 -0.56 -9.12
C LYS A 185 3.95 -0.18 -7.64
N ALA A 186 5.08 -0.39 -6.96
CA ALA A 186 5.25 0.01 -5.56
C ALA A 186 5.12 1.53 -5.37
N LEU A 187 5.71 2.32 -6.28
CA LEU A 187 5.58 3.78 -6.26
C LEU A 187 4.13 4.24 -6.50
N ILE A 188 3.43 3.66 -7.48
CA ILE A 188 2.04 4.02 -7.79
C ILE A 188 1.13 3.68 -6.60
N GLU A 189 1.32 2.52 -5.97
CA GLU A 189 0.62 2.14 -4.75
C GLU A 189 0.88 3.17 -3.63
N LEU A 190 2.14 3.52 -3.40
CA LEU A 190 2.53 4.50 -2.40
C LEU A 190 1.94 5.89 -2.65
N ASN A 191 1.92 6.34 -3.91
CA ASN A 191 1.29 7.61 -4.30
C ASN A 191 -0.22 7.59 -4.02
N ASN A 192 -0.90 6.50 -4.40
CA ASN A 192 -2.33 6.33 -4.13
C ASN A 192 -2.62 6.28 -2.62
N LEU A 193 -1.77 5.63 -1.83
CA LEU A 193 -1.89 5.64 -0.36
C LEU A 193 -1.72 7.04 0.21
N GLY A 194 -0.79 7.83 -0.31
CA GLY A 194 -0.61 9.22 0.07
C GLY A 194 -1.83 10.10 -0.24
N LEU A 195 -2.44 9.91 -1.42
CA LEU A 195 -3.66 10.63 -1.82
C LEU A 195 -4.88 10.27 -0.96
N ASN A 196 -4.95 9.04 -0.46
CA ASN A 196 -6.04 8.59 0.41
C ASN A 196 -5.73 8.77 1.91
N SER A 197 -4.61 9.40 2.27
CA SER A 197 -4.23 9.59 3.65
C SER A 197 -4.83 10.86 4.25
N PRO A 198 -5.43 10.78 5.44
CA PRO A 198 -5.98 11.96 6.13
C PRO A 198 -4.89 12.95 6.59
N LYS A 199 -3.62 12.54 6.67
CA LYS A 199 -2.51 13.36 7.22
C LYS A 199 -1.19 13.13 6.49
N ILE A 200 -1.17 13.28 5.17
CA ILE A 200 0.09 13.25 4.40
C ILE A 200 0.90 14.53 4.64
N THR A 201 2.21 14.37 4.88
CA THR A 201 3.15 15.47 5.15
C THR A 201 4.03 15.78 3.95
N TYR A 202 4.51 17.03 3.84
CA TYR A 202 5.48 17.42 2.80
C TYR A 202 6.73 16.55 2.78
N ALA A 203 7.22 16.11 3.94
CA ALA A 203 8.39 15.24 4.04
C ALA A 203 8.15 13.88 3.37
N GLN A 204 6.96 13.30 3.57
CA GLN A 204 6.56 12.05 2.92
C GLN A 204 6.44 12.25 1.40
N VAL A 205 5.74 13.30 0.95
CA VAL A 205 5.59 13.60 -0.47
C VAL A 205 6.94 13.82 -1.16
N THR A 206 7.85 14.55 -0.52
CA THR A 206 9.21 14.77 -1.01
C THR A 206 9.94 13.43 -1.19
N ARG A 207 9.81 12.50 -0.26
CA ARG A 207 10.40 11.16 -0.38
C ARG A 207 9.76 10.37 -1.53
N ILE A 208 8.44 10.38 -1.68
CA ILE A 208 7.75 9.71 -2.79
C ILE A 208 8.23 10.27 -4.14
N LYS A 209 8.33 11.60 -4.28
CA LYS A 209 8.89 12.27 -5.47
C LYS A 209 10.34 11.85 -5.74
N LYS A 210 11.18 11.74 -4.70
CA LYS A 210 12.56 11.25 -4.84
C LYS A 210 12.60 9.80 -5.35
N LEU A 211 11.73 8.92 -4.85
CA LEU A 211 11.65 7.54 -5.33
C LEU A 211 11.29 7.49 -6.82
N PHE A 212 10.35 8.31 -7.29
CA PHE A 212 10.04 8.40 -8.71
C PHE A 212 11.25 8.77 -9.57
N ASN A 213 12.04 9.76 -9.13
CA ASN A 213 13.24 10.20 -9.85
C ASN A 213 14.35 9.14 -9.87
N ASN A 214 14.34 8.19 -8.93
CA ASN A 214 15.33 7.11 -8.87
C ASN A 214 14.99 5.94 -9.81
N ILE A 215 13.74 5.82 -10.27
CA ILE A 215 13.35 4.78 -11.23
C ILE A 215 13.85 5.18 -12.62
N SER A 216 14.73 4.36 -13.19
CA SER A 216 15.17 4.50 -14.57
C SER A 216 14.07 4.02 -15.52
N LEU A 217 13.47 4.98 -16.22
CA LEU A 217 12.38 4.83 -17.18
C LEU A 217 12.84 5.31 -18.55
#